data_AF-A0A7Z0LN05-F1
#
_entry.id   AF-A0A7Z0LN05-F1
#
_cell.length_a   1.000
_cell.length_b   1.000
_cell.length_c   1.000
_cell.angle_alpha   90.00
_cell.angle_beta   90.00
_cell.angle_gamma   90.00
#
_symmetry.space_group_name_H-M   'P 1'
#
loop_
_entity.id
_entity.type
_entity.pdbx_description
1 polymer ?
#
loop_
_entity_poly.entity_id
_entity_poly.type
_entity_poly.pdbx_seq_one_letter_code
_entity_poly.pdbx_strand_id
1 'polypeptide(L)'
;MITSIEYTSRRDIERRQAAADTVVLSIHGVDERSPRLARGWGDVLSMQFDDVVPGEGFGCEEPMTRDDARRISAWIGHWAQARQPVKLLIHCNAGVSRSAAVALWASHALRRPAQGVEGDGRDANPHVRSLLSQVAA
;
A
#
# COMPACT_ATOMS: atom_id res chain seq x y z
N MET A 1 16.83 1.45 0.17
CA MET A 1 16.70 2.29 -1.02
C MET A 1 15.64 1.64 -1.89
N ILE A 2 14.52 2.32 -2.12
CA ILE A 2 13.47 1.76 -2.99
C ILE A 2 13.85 1.98 -4.45
N THR A 3 13.85 0.91 -5.25
CA THR A 3 14.27 0.93 -6.66
C THR A 3 13.10 0.99 -7.62
N SER A 4 12.00 0.29 -7.31
CA SER A 4 10.73 0.30 -8.07
C SER A 4 9.52 0.30 -7.14
N ILE A 5 8.39 0.79 -7.65
CA ILE A 5 7.10 0.82 -6.94
C ILE A 5 6.09 0.12 -7.83
N GLU A 6 5.45 -0.91 -7.31
CA GLU A 6 4.37 -1.62 -7.99
C GLU A 6 3.18 -1.77 -7.05
N TYR A 7 1.96 -1.75 -7.59
CA TYR A 7 0.77 -2.11 -6.86
C TYR A 7 -0.09 -3.15 -7.57
N THR A 8 -0.70 -4.03 -6.77
CA THR A 8 -1.45 -5.19 -7.27
C THR A 8 -2.63 -5.59 -6.39
N SER A 9 -3.42 -6.58 -6.79
CA SER A 9 -4.53 -7.18 -6.04
C SER A 9 -4.09 -8.31 -5.09
N ARG A 10 -4.99 -8.70 -4.18
CA ARG A 10 -4.79 -9.86 -3.29
C ARG A 10 -4.61 -11.14 -4.10
N ARG A 11 -5.41 -11.32 -5.16
CA ARG A 11 -5.35 -12.52 -5.99
C ARG A 11 -3.95 -12.70 -6.60
N ASP A 12 -3.36 -11.59 -7.04
CA ASP A 12 -2.09 -11.61 -7.76
C ASP A 12 -0.92 -11.76 -6.79
N ILE A 13 -0.90 -11.05 -5.65
CA ILE A 13 0.17 -11.22 -4.64
C ILE A 13 0.18 -12.63 -4.03
N GLU A 14 -0.98 -13.25 -3.82
CA GLU A 14 -1.08 -14.61 -3.25
C GLU A 14 -0.53 -15.69 -4.20
N ARG A 15 -0.40 -15.37 -5.50
CA ARG A 15 0.18 -16.25 -6.52
C ARG A 15 1.67 -15.98 -6.77
N ARG A 16 2.22 -14.89 -6.24
CA ARG A 16 3.61 -14.51 -6.45
C ARG A 16 4.53 -15.31 -5.54
N GLN A 17 5.68 -15.64 -6.10
CA GLN A 17 6.81 -16.12 -5.31
C GLN A 17 7.40 -14.96 -4.53
N ALA A 18 7.72 -15.19 -3.27
CA ALA A 18 8.38 -14.20 -2.45
C ALA A 18 9.84 -14.00 -2.89
N ALA A 19 10.33 -12.77 -2.76
CA ALA A 19 11.71 -12.43 -3.03
C ALA A 19 12.27 -11.56 -1.90
N ALA A 20 13.48 -11.88 -1.44
CA ALA A 20 14.13 -11.19 -0.33
C ALA A 20 14.52 -9.73 -0.64
N ASP A 21 14.54 -9.36 -1.93
CA ASP A 21 14.74 -8.00 -2.42
C ASP A 21 13.43 -7.20 -2.51
N THR A 22 12.30 -7.76 -2.08
CA THR A 22 10.98 -7.14 -2.21
C THR A 22 10.32 -6.99 -0.85
N VAL A 23 9.90 -5.78 -0.53
CA VAL A 23 9.16 -5.45 0.70
C VAL A 23 7.70 -5.19 0.36
N VAL A 24 6.79 -5.68 1.19
CA VAL A 24 5.35 -5.72 0.89
C VAL A 24 4.56 -4.86 1.85
N LEU A 25 3.77 -3.92 1.33
CA LEU A 25 2.69 -3.29 2.08
C LEU A 25 1.38 -4.03 1.77
N SER A 26 0.85 -4.72 2.76
CA SER A 26 -0.35 -5.55 2.67
C SER A 26 -1.53 -4.85 3.32
N ILE A 27 -2.52 -4.44 2.52
CA ILE A 27 -3.71 -3.75 3.00
C ILE A 27 -4.92 -4.67 2.81
N HIS A 28 -5.74 -4.83 3.84
CA HIS A 28 -7.05 -5.47 3.70
C HIS A 28 -8.10 -4.77 4.58
N GLY A 29 -9.37 -4.96 4.26
CA GLY A 29 -10.50 -4.43 5.02
C GLY A 29 -10.72 -5.22 6.30
N VAL A 30 -11.56 -4.67 7.18
CA VAL A 30 -11.86 -5.28 8.49
C VAL A 30 -12.53 -6.63 8.31
N ASP A 31 -13.51 -6.69 7.40
CA ASP A 31 -14.25 -7.91 7.06
C ASP A 31 -13.63 -8.72 5.91
N GLU A 32 -12.53 -8.24 5.33
CA GLU A 32 -11.86 -8.95 4.25
C GLU A 32 -10.97 -10.07 4.79
N ARG A 33 -11.02 -11.23 4.14
CA ARG A 33 -10.11 -12.35 4.44
C ARG A 33 -8.65 -11.89 4.37
N SER A 34 -7.89 -12.19 5.43
CA SER A 34 -6.46 -11.95 5.50
C SER A 34 -5.72 -12.55 4.28
N PRO A 35 -4.80 -11.79 3.65
CA PRO A 35 -4.01 -12.26 2.52
C PRO A 35 -3.09 -13.43 2.89
N ARG A 36 -2.98 -14.42 2.01
CA ARG A 36 -2.06 -15.56 2.18
C ARG A 36 -0.72 -15.29 1.47
N LEU A 37 0.17 -14.58 2.13
CA LEU A 37 1.47 -14.23 1.55
C LEU A 37 2.47 -15.40 1.66
N ALA A 38 3.22 -15.63 0.57
CA ALA A 38 4.35 -16.56 0.59
C ALA A 38 5.43 -16.11 1.59
N ARG A 39 6.20 -17.05 2.14
CA ARG A 39 7.35 -16.74 3.02
C ARG A 39 8.56 -16.35 2.19
N GLY A 40 9.38 -15.43 2.70
CA GLY A 40 10.65 -15.03 2.07
C GLY A 40 10.68 -13.61 1.49
N TRP A 41 9.66 -12.79 1.75
CA TRP A 41 9.71 -11.35 1.48
C TRP A 41 10.78 -10.70 2.37
N GLY A 42 11.39 -9.61 1.89
CA GLY A 42 12.38 -8.87 2.67
C GLY A 42 11.79 -8.28 3.95
N ASP A 43 10.55 -7.79 3.87
CA ASP A 43 9.75 -7.30 4.99
C ASP A 43 8.27 -7.20 4.59
N VAL A 44 7.36 -7.20 5.57
CA VAL A 44 5.92 -7.07 5.34
C VAL A 44 5.30 -6.14 6.38
N LEU A 45 4.71 -5.04 5.93
CA LEU A 45 3.82 -4.21 6.74
C LEU A 45 2.36 -4.58 6.46
N SER A 46 1.68 -5.15 7.45
CA SER A 46 0.23 -5.42 7.38
C SER A 46 -0.58 -4.28 7.99
N MET A 47 -1.54 -3.78 7.21
CA MET A 47 -2.47 -2.71 7.57
C MET A 47 -3.91 -3.18 7.36
N GLN A 48 -4.80 -2.80 8.26
CA GLN A 48 -6.22 -3.14 8.19
C GLN A 48 -7.06 -1.86 8.23
N PHE A 49 -7.78 -1.59 7.15
CA PHE A 49 -8.78 -0.52 7.05
C PHE A 49 -9.60 -0.69 5.75
N ASP A 50 -10.84 -0.21 5.78
CA ASP A 50 -11.80 -0.35 4.71
C ASP A 50 -11.59 0.64 3.57
N ASP A 51 -12.06 0.26 2.40
CA ASP A 51 -11.92 1.02 1.16
C ASP A 51 -13.00 2.11 1.03
N VAL A 52 -13.01 3.04 1.98
CA VAL A 52 -14.07 4.05 2.10
C VAL A 52 -13.50 5.45 2.25
N VAL A 53 -14.33 6.44 1.93
CA VAL A 53 -14.11 7.85 2.25
C VAL A 53 -15.02 8.20 3.42
N PRO A 54 -14.51 8.79 4.52
CA PRO A 54 -15.35 9.15 5.65
C PRO A 54 -16.54 10.03 5.24
N GLY A 55 -17.73 9.65 5.66
CA GLY A 55 -18.99 10.33 5.29
C GLY A 55 -19.66 9.78 4.02
N GLU A 56 -18.99 8.88 3.29
CA GLU A 56 -19.55 8.12 2.17
C GLU A 56 -19.68 6.66 2.62
N GLY A 57 -20.84 6.27 3.17
CA GLY A 57 -21.04 4.91 3.68
C GLY A 57 -22.25 4.79 4.60
N PHE A 58 -22.41 3.60 5.20
CA PHE A 58 -23.47 3.31 6.17
C PHE A 58 -23.07 3.63 7.62
N GLY A 59 -21.81 4.01 7.85
CA GLY A 59 -21.28 4.43 9.15
C GLY A 59 -20.72 3.29 10.01
N CYS A 60 -20.56 2.09 9.42
CA CYS A 60 -19.98 0.92 10.06
C CYS A 60 -18.58 0.57 9.54
N GLU A 61 -18.12 1.28 8.52
CA GLU A 61 -16.83 1.06 7.87
C GLU A 61 -15.70 1.75 8.65
N GLU A 62 -14.52 1.13 8.68
CA GLU A 62 -13.34 1.65 9.36
C GLU A 62 -12.36 2.28 8.35
N PRO A 63 -12.47 3.60 8.03
CA PRO A 63 -11.54 4.26 7.12
C PRO A 63 -10.13 4.31 7.68
N MET A 64 -9.14 4.47 6.80
CA MET A 64 -7.76 4.71 7.21
C MET A 64 -7.68 5.90 8.18
N THR A 65 -6.94 5.74 9.27
CA THR A 65 -6.72 6.80 10.26
C THR A 65 -5.43 7.58 9.99
N ARG A 66 -5.25 8.70 10.72
CA ARG A 66 -4.01 9.47 10.66
C ARG A 66 -2.81 8.70 11.20
N ASP A 67 -3.01 7.80 12.16
CA ASP A 67 -1.94 6.96 12.71
C ASP A 67 -1.53 5.85 11.73
N ASP A 68 -2.48 5.28 10.98
CA ASP A 68 -2.18 4.39 9.87
C ASP A 68 -1.32 5.08 8.82
N ALA A 69 -1.69 6.31 8.45
CA ALA A 69 -0.94 7.12 7.51
C ALA A 69 0.52 7.35 7.97
N ARG A 70 0.70 7.69 9.26
CA ARG A 70 2.04 7.87 9.86
C ARG A 70 2.84 6.58 9.82
N ARG A 71 2.22 5.46 10.16
CA ARG A 71 2.85 4.14 10.17
C ARG A 71 3.31 3.73 8.77
N ILE A 72 2.44 3.90 7.76
CA ILE A 72 2.77 3.63 6.35
C ILE A 72 3.90 4.55 5.88
N SER A 73 3.78 5.85 6.14
CA SER A 73 4.77 6.85 5.70
C SER A 73 6.14 6.59 6.32
N ALA A 74 6.21 6.33 7.62
CA ALA A 74 7.45 6.02 8.33
C ALA A 74 8.10 4.72 7.82
N TRP A 75 7.30 3.68 7.57
CA TRP A 75 7.80 2.39 7.06
C TRP A 75 8.35 2.51 5.63
N ILE A 76 7.64 3.22 4.74
CA ILE A 76 8.16 3.50 3.38
C ILE A 76 9.41 4.38 3.45
N GLY A 77 9.43 5.39 4.33
CA GLY A 77 10.58 6.26 4.56
C GLY A 77 11.82 5.51 5.05
N HIS A 78 11.64 4.54 5.97
CA HIS A 78 12.71 3.65 6.41
C HIS A 78 13.34 2.90 5.23
N TRP A 79 12.53 2.27 4.38
CA TRP A 79 13.03 1.53 3.22
C TRP A 79 13.58 2.44 2.13
N ALA A 80 13.08 3.68 2.00
CA ALA A 80 13.66 4.67 1.10
C ALA A 80 15.11 5.02 1.48
N GLN A 81 15.39 5.14 2.78
CA GLN A 81 16.71 5.51 3.32
C GLN A 81 17.65 4.31 3.56
N ALA A 82 17.13 3.08 3.58
CA ALA A 82 17.94 1.88 3.79
C ALA A 82 19.09 1.74 2.76
N ARG A 83 20.21 1.12 3.15
CA ARG A 83 21.35 0.91 2.22
C ARG A 83 21.09 -0.20 1.20
N GLN A 84 20.32 -1.21 1.58
CA GLN A 84 19.94 -2.31 0.69
C GLN A 84 18.91 -1.83 -0.34
N PRO A 85 19.11 -2.12 -1.64
CA PRO A 85 18.11 -1.86 -2.67
C PRO A 85 16.94 -2.85 -2.51
N VAL A 86 15.72 -2.34 -2.54
CA VAL A 86 14.48 -3.14 -2.47
C VAL A 86 13.42 -2.66 -3.46
N LYS A 87 12.57 -3.57 -3.90
CA LYS A 87 11.33 -3.27 -4.62
C LYS A 87 10.20 -3.06 -3.61
N LEU A 88 9.41 -2.02 -3.78
CA LEU A 88 8.19 -1.79 -2.99
C LEU A 88 7.00 -2.36 -3.75
N LEU A 89 6.34 -3.36 -3.15
CA LEU A 89 5.12 -3.97 -3.68
C LEU A 89 3.95 -3.68 -2.73
N ILE A 90 2.92 -3.03 -3.23
CA ILE A 90 1.75 -2.64 -2.43
C ILE A 90 0.56 -3.44 -2.93
N HIS A 91 -0.26 -3.99 -2.05
CA HIS A 91 -1.50 -4.60 -2.48
C HIS A 91 -2.67 -4.27 -1.58
N CYS A 92 -3.86 -4.28 -2.17
CA CYS A 92 -5.12 -4.34 -1.43
C CYS A 92 -5.93 -5.53 -1.93
N ASN A 93 -7.24 -5.59 -1.68
CA ASN A 93 -8.06 -6.68 -2.19
C ASN A 93 -8.17 -6.67 -3.72
N ALA A 94 -8.58 -5.54 -4.30
CA ALA A 94 -8.80 -5.41 -5.75
C ALA A 94 -7.57 -4.90 -6.54
N GLY A 95 -6.59 -4.29 -5.87
CA GLY A 95 -5.43 -3.69 -6.54
C GLY A 95 -5.69 -2.35 -7.21
N VAL A 96 -6.82 -1.71 -6.92
CA VAL A 96 -7.31 -0.54 -7.67
C VAL A 96 -7.37 0.73 -6.83
N SER A 97 -7.87 0.66 -5.60
CA SER A 97 -8.20 1.87 -4.82
C SER A 97 -7.18 2.15 -3.70
N ARG A 98 -7.22 1.42 -2.57
CA ARG A 98 -6.26 1.60 -1.44
C ARG A 98 -4.79 1.47 -1.85
N SER A 99 -4.44 0.41 -2.59
CA SER A 99 -3.06 0.16 -3.00
C SER A 99 -2.53 1.20 -3.98
N ALA A 100 -3.35 1.59 -4.96
CA ALA A 100 -3.00 2.65 -5.91
C ALA A 100 -2.82 3.99 -5.19
N ALA A 101 -3.67 4.32 -4.20
CA ALA A 101 -3.53 5.53 -3.41
C ALA A 101 -2.17 5.63 -2.71
N VAL A 102 -1.72 4.56 -2.04
CA VAL A 102 -0.40 4.54 -1.40
C VAL A 102 0.71 4.58 -2.46
N ALA A 103 0.58 3.83 -3.56
CA ALA A 103 1.60 3.77 -4.60
C ALA A 103 1.80 5.11 -5.31
N LEU A 104 0.72 5.84 -5.59
CA LEU A 104 0.79 7.18 -6.17
C LEU A 104 1.41 8.20 -5.22
N TRP A 105 1.08 8.13 -3.93
CA TRP A 105 1.75 8.96 -2.92
C TRP A 105 3.24 8.66 -2.84
N ALA A 106 3.63 7.38 -2.74
CA ALA A 106 5.02 6.95 -2.68
C ALA A 106 5.78 7.32 -3.97
N SER A 107 5.14 7.20 -5.13
CA SER A 107 5.67 7.62 -6.43
C SER A 107 6.06 9.09 -6.43
N HIS A 108 5.16 9.95 -5.96
CA HIS A 108 5.42 11.38 -5.83
C HIS A 108 6.52 11.67 -4.81
N ALA A 109 6.44 11.09 -3.60
CA ALA A 109 7.39 11.32 -2.52
C ALA A 109 8.82 10.89 -2.88
N LEU A 110 8.97 9.79 -3.62
CA LEU A 110 10.26 9.20 -3.97
C LEU A 110 10.74 9.58 -5.37
N ARG A 111 9.95 10.36 -6.13
CA ARG A 111 10.19 10.72 -7.54
C ARG A 111 10.47 9.50 -8.42
N ARG A 112 9.64 8.47 -8.27
CA ARG A 112 9.75 7.20 -9.01
C ARG A 112 8.39 6.78 -9.53
N PRO A 113 8.26 6.34 -10.79
CA PRO A 113 6.97 5.90 -11.30
C PRO A 113 6.45 4.70 -10.51
N ALA A 114 5.14 4.70 -10.25
CA ALA A 114 4.43 3.52 -9.78
C ALA A 114 3.78 2.80 -10.96
N GLN A 115 3.87 1.48 -10.97
CA GLN A 115 3.22 0.63 -11.96
C GLN A 115 2.05 -0.12 -11.33
N GLY A 116 0.86 0.01 -11.92
CA GLY A 116 -0.30 -0.76 -11.54
C GLY A 116 -0.45 -2.02 -12.38
N VAL A 117 -0.84 -3.12 -11.75
CA VAL A 117 -1.18 -4.37 -12.46
C VAL A 117 -2.63 -4.35 -12.93
N GLU A 118 -3.55 -3.87 -12.10
CA GLU A 118 -4.99 -3.87 -12.37
C GLU A 118 -5.55 -2.51 -12.81
N GLY A 119 -4.75 -1.43 -12.80
CA GLY A 119 -5.22 -0.09 -13.16
C GLY A 119 -4.12 0.93 -13.39
N ASP A 120 -4.51 2.15 -13.73
CA ASP A 120 -3.61 3.29 -13.95
C ASP A 120 -3.66 4.33 -12.80
N GLY A 121 -4.42 4.03 -11.74
CA GLY A 121 -4.51 4.82 -10.52
C GLY A 121 -5.61 5.88 -10.51
N ARG A 122 -6.49 5.93 -11.53
CA ARG A 122 -7.64 6.86 -11.54
C ARG A 122 -8.60 6.65 -10.38
N ASP A 123 -8.79 5.40 -9.98
CA ASP A 123 -9.73 5.00 -8.92
C ASP A 123 -9.07 4.95 -7.53
N ALA A 124 -7.90 5.58 -7.37
CA ALA A 124 -7.18 5.60 -6.11
C ALA A 124 -7.98 6.33 -5.01
N ASN A 125 -8.14 5.68 -3.85
CA ASN A 125 -8.90 6.23 -2.73
C ASN A 125 -8.39 7.64 -2.33
N PRO A 126 -9.23 8.69 -2.45
CA PRO A 126 -8.80 10.07 -2.21
C PRO A 126 -8.53 10.35 -0.72
N HIS A 127 -9.25 9.70 0.19
CA HIS A 127 -9.04 9.83 1.64
C HIS A 127 -7.65 9.29 2.03
N VAL A 128 -7.28 8.11 1.53
CA VAL A 128 -5.95 7.52 1.75
C VAL A 128 -4.84 8.44 1.26
N ARG A 129 -4.96 8.98 0.03
CA ARG A 129 -3.97 9.92 -0.53
C ARG A 129 -3.86 11.21 0.29
N SER A 130 -5.00 11.75 0.71
CA SER A 130 -5.05 13.00 1.48
C SER A 130 -4.33 12.85 2.81
N LEU A 131 -4.64 11.81 3.58
CA LEU A 131 -4.02 11.57 4.88
C LEU A 131 -2.51 11.33 4.78
N LEU A 132 -2.05 10.55 3.80
CA LEU A 132 -0.61 10.34 3.58
C LEU A 132 0.11 11.65 3.25
N SER A 133 -0.53 12.54 2.49
CA SER A 133 0.04 13.84 2.13
C SER A 133 0.12 14.79 3.33
N GLN A 134 -0.77 14.64 4.32
CA GLN A 134 -0.80 15.48 5.53
C GLN A 134 0.20 15.04 6.62
N VAL A 135 0.70 13.81 6.57
CA VAL A 135 1.60 13.25 7.58
C VAL A 135 3.02 13.03 7.07
N ALA A 136 3.25 13.21 5.76
CA ALA A 136 4.58 13.16 5.18
C ALA A 136 5.47 14.23 5.82
N ALA A 137 6.51 13.78 6.51
CA ALA A 137 7.57 14.59 7.09
C ALA A 137 8.74 14.74 6.11
#